data_AF-A0A3M1PZ28-F1
#
_entry.id   AF-A0A3M1PZ28-F1
#
_cell.length_a   1.000
_cell.length_b   1.000
_cell.length_c   1.000
_cell.angle_alpha   90.00
_cell.angle_beta   90.00
_cell.angle_gamma   90.00
#
_symmetry.space_group_name_H-M   'P 1'
#
loop_
_entity.id
_entity.type
_entity.pdbx_description
1 polymer ?
#
loop_
_entity_poly.entity_id
_entity_poly.type
_entity_poly.pdbx_seq_one_letter_code
_entity_poly.pdbx_strand_id
1 'polypeptide(L)'
;MARKFLYVVAGLLLTLITALVVVKIYWDEIQWMALQRTKITVPYDALPVPPAPDYAEAAAWAALPELDDPSDALPEGVPAGDAGVPVFFIHPTTYFGTGHWNAPLDDPQAAFIRGNVLKALATAFTSAGPVYAPKYRQAAFGAFLAANDDSFRALDLAYRDVAAAFDAFLARIGGDAPFVIAGHSQGALLGLRLVAERLADPA
;
A
#
# COMPACT_ATOMS: atom_id res chain seq x y z
N MET A 1 -2.71 39.11 42.72
CA MET A 1 -2.71 37.69 42.30
C MET A 1 -3.09 37.54 40.82
N ALA A 2 -4.25 38.03 40.39
CA ALA A 2 -4.74 37.91 39.00
C ALA A 2 -3.77 38.41 37.90
N ARG A 3 -3.08 39.55 38.09
CA ARG A 3 -2.14 40.07 37.07
C ARG A 3 -0.94 39.16 36.78
N LYS A 4 -0.37 38.53 37.82
CA LYS A 4 0.75 37.59 37.66
C LYS A 4 0.30 36.31 36.96
N PHE A 5 -0.89 35.82 37.31
CA PHE A 5 -1.53 34.70 36.64
C PHE A 5 -1.76 34.98 35.15
N LEU A 6 -2.29 36.17 34.81
CA LEU A 6 -2.50 36.57 33.42
C LEU A 6 -1.20 36.65 32.61
N TYR A 7 -0.08 37.07 33.19
CA TYR A 7 1.21 37.06 32.49
C TYR A 7 1.74 35.64 32.24
N VAL A 8 1.53 34.72 33.17
CA VAL A 8 1.89 33.30 32.96
C VAL A 8 1.05 32.72 31.83
N VAL A 9 -0.27 32.93 31.85
CA VAL A 9 -1.18 32.46 30.80
C VAL A 9 -0.83 33.07 29.44
N ALA A 10 -0.59 34.39 29.38
CA ALA A 10 -0.19 35.06 28.15
C ALA A 10 1.15 34.53 27.60
N GLY A 11 2.12 34.25 28.47
CA GLY A 11 3.39 33.65 28.09
C GLY A 11 3.24 32.24 27.52
N LEU A 12 2.39 31.41 28.14
CA LEU A 12 2.08 30.06 27.62
C LEU A 12 1.37 30.11 26.27
N LEU A 13 0.39 31.00 26.11
CA LEU A 13 -0.31 31.18 24.83
C LEU A 13 0.63 31.68 23.74
N LEU A 14 1.50 32.66 24.03
CA LEU A 14 2.49 33.14 23.08
C LEU A 14 3.45 32.03 22.66
N THR A 15 3.88 31.20 23.60
CA THR A 15 4.76 30.05 23.34
C THR A 15 4.06 29.02 22.44
N LEU A 16 2.81 28.68 22.74
CA LEU A 16 2.01 27.76 21.93
C LEU A 16 1.80 28.30 20.51
N ILE A 17 1.42 29.56 20.36
CA ILE A 17 1.22 30.20 19.05
C ILE A 17 2.53 30.19 18.26
N THR A 18 3.64 30.56 18.90
CA THR A 18 4.96 30.55 18.26
C THR A 18 5.33 29.14 17.80
N ALA A 19 5.12 28.12 18.64
CA ALA A 19 5.37 26.73 18.28
C ALA A 19 4.51 26.28 17.09
N LEU A 20 3.21 26.61 17.07
CA LEU A 20 2.32 26.29 15.95
C LEU A 20 2.74 27.01 14.65
N VAL A 21 3.18 28.27 14.74
CA VAL A 21 3.73 29.00 13.59
C VAL A 21 5.01 28.36 13.08
N VAL A 22 5.93 27.95 13.97
CA VAL A 22 7.14 27.21 13.59
C VAL A 22 6.78 25.89 12.91
N VAL A 23 5.87 25.08 13.48
CA VAL A 23 5.42 23.82 12.85
C VAL A 23 4.81 24.09 11.48
N LYS A 24 4.00 25.15 11.32
CA LYS A 24 3.41 25.53 10.05
C LYS A 24 4.46 25.96 9.02
N ILE A 25 5.46 26.73 9.43
CA ILE A 25 6.54 27.22 8.56
C ILE A 25 7.41 26.04 8.09
N TYR A 26 7.73 25.10 8.98
CA TYR A 26 8.62 23.97 8.71
C TYR A 26 7.88 22.66 8.45
N TRP A 27 6.61 22.72 8.03
CA TRP A 27 5.76 21.54 7.91
C TRP A 27 6.37 20.53 6.93
N ASP A 28 6.81 21.02 5.77
CA ASP A 28 7.37 20.18 4.70
C ASP A 28 8.71 19.55 5.11
N GLU A 29 9.59 20.30 5.78
CA GLU A 29 10.86 19.79 6.29
C GLU A 29 10.65 18.76 7.39
N ILE A 30 9.68 18.98 8.29
CA ILE A 30 9.33 18.01 9.33
C ILE A 30 8.83 16.70 8.70
N GLN A 31 7.95 16.80 7.71
CA GLN A 31 7.48 15.63 6.96
C GLN A 31 8.64 14.93 6.24
N TRP A 32 9.50 15.68 5.56
CA TRP A 32 10.65 15.13 4.86
C TRP A 32 11.63 14.42 5.82
N MET A 33 11.95 15.03 6.96
CA MET A 33 12.76 14.41 8.00
C MET A 33 12.13 13.12 8.54
N ALA A 34 10.81 13.09 8.71
CA ALA A 34 10.09 11.89 9.12
C ALA A 34 10.18 10.79 8.06
N LEU A 35 10.00 11.12 6.78
CA LEU A 35 10.12 10.17 5.68
C LEU A 35 11.54 9.63 5.55
N GLN A 36 12.58 10.46 5.72
CA GLN A 36 13.97 10.00 5.68
C GLN A 36 14.29 8.91 6.71
N ARG A 37 13.58 8.86 7.85
CA ARG A 37 13.76 7.79 8.85
C ARG A 37 13.31 6.41 8.35
N THR A 38 12.54 6.35 7.27
CA THR A 38 12.10 5.10 6.65
C THR A 38 13.13 4.55 5.65
N LYS A 39 14.16 5.34 5.31
CA LYS A 39 15.21 4.89 4.39
C LYS A 39 16.00 3.74 4.99
N ILE A 40 16.11 2.65 4.26
CA ILE A 40 16.92 1.50 4.63
C ILE A 40 18.37 1.78 4.23
N THR A 41 19.29 1.66 5.18
CA THR A 41 20.72 1.97 4.99
C THR A 41 21.61 0.74 4.99
N VAL A 42 21.05 -0.43 5.32
CA VAL A 42 21.75 -1.71 5.31
C VAL A 42 21.56 -2.43 3.97
N PRO A 43 22.55 -3.19 3.48
CA PRO A 43 22.44 -3.92 2.21
C PRO A 43 21.24 -4.88 2.18
N TYR A 44 20.73 -5.17 0.97
CA TYR A 44 19.60 -6.10 0.80
C TYR A 44 19.82 -7.46 1.47
N ASP A 45 21.00 -8.04 1.26
CA ASP A 45 21.34 -9.38 1.78
C ASP A 45 21.57 -9.42 3.29
N ALA A 46 21.62 -8.26 3.96
CA ALA A 46 21.79 -8.17 5.40
C ALA A 46 20.45 -8.25 6.16
N LEU A 47 19.31 -8.15 5.47
CA LEU A 47 17.99 -8.24 6.07
C LEU A 47 17.27 -9.51 5.64
N PRO A 48 16.44 -10.10 6.50
CA PRO A 48 15.68 -11.30 6.16
C PRO A 48 14.67 -11.00 5.04
N VAL A 49 14.51 -11.96 4.13
CA VAL A 49 13.44 -11.95 3.13
C VAL A 49 12.25 -12.71 3.71
N PRO A 50 11.06 -12.10 3.82
CA PRO A 50 9.88 -12.79 4.32
C PRO A 50 9.50 -14.00 3.45
N PRO A 51 8.84 -15.02 4.03
CA PRO A 51 8.37 -16.19 3.28
C PRO A 51 7.43 -15.78 2.15
N ALA A 52 7.49 -16.52 1.04
CA ALA A 52 6.62 -16.26 -0.10
C ALA A 52 5.15 -16.58 0.24
N PRO A 53 4.18 -15.75 -0.23
CA PRO A 53 2.77 -16.09 -0.15
C PRO A 53 2.43 -17.30 -1.03
N ASP A 54 1.50 -18.13 -0.56
CA ASP A 54 0.86 -19.17 -1.38
C ASP A 54 -0.50 -18.66 -1.87
N TYR A 55 -0.58 -18.26 -3.14
CA TYR A 55 -1.80 -17.69 -3.72
C TYR A 55 -2.91 -18.72 -3.99
N ALA A 56 -2.70 -20.01 -3.74
CA ALA A 56 -3.79 -20.97 -3.63
C ALA A 56 -4.63 -20.74 -2.36
N GLU A 57 -4.01 -20.23 -1.29
CA GLU A 57 -4.63 -20.03 0.00
C GLU A 57 -5.30 -18.65 0.11
N ALA A 58 -6.52 -18.60 0.64
CA ALA A 58 -7.23 -17.34 0.90
C ALA A 58 -6.43 -16.39 1.81
N ALA A 59 -5.58 -16.93 2.69
CA ALA A 59 -4.73 -16.14 3.58
C ALA A 59 -3.72 -15.25 2.83
N ALA A 60 -3.32 -15.61 1.61
CA ALA A 60 -2.43 -14.80 0.77
C ALA A 60 -3.13 -13.63 0.06
N TRP A 61 -4.45 -13.48 0.24
CA TRP A 61 -5.23 -12.42 -0.37
C TRP A 61 -5.68 -11.42 0.69
N ALA A 62 -5.67 -10.15 0.28
CA ALA A 62 -6.21 -9.03 1.02
C ALA A 62 -7.66 -8.73 0.63
N ALA A 63 -8.06 -9.13 -0.58
CA ALA A 63 -9.45 -9.15 -1.02
C ALA A 63 -9.72 -10.36 -1.94
N LEU A 64 -10.87 -11.00 -1.75
CA LEU A 64 -11.44 -12.08 -2.55
C LEU A 64 -12.96 -12.02 -2.44
N PRO A 65 -13.73 -12.37 -3.49
CA PRO A 65 -15.20 -12.35 -3.42
C PRO A 65 -15.81 -13.24 -2.33
N GLU A 66 -15.12 -14.28 -1.88
CA GLU A 66 -15.55 -15.14 -0.77
C GLU A 66 -15.21 -14.61 0.64
N LEU A 67 -14.47 -13.50 0.75
CA LEU A 67 -14.09 -12.89 2.02
C LEU A 67 -14.98 -11.67 2.32
N ASP A 68 -15.26 -11.44 3.60
CA ASP A 68 -15.72 -10.12 4.08
C ASP A 68 -14.48 -9.25 4.29
N ASP A 69 -14.23 -8.33 3.36
CA ASP A 69 -12.97 -7.62 3.31
C ASP A 69 -13.10 -6.10 3.13
N PRO A 70 -12.02 -5.34 3.37
CA PRO A 70 -12.09 -3.88 3.35
C PRO A 70 -12.49 -3.28 1.98
N SER A 71 -12.40 -4.02 0.88
CA SER A 71 -12.83 -3.56 -0.45
C SER A 71 -14.36 -3.57 -0.64
N ASP A 72 -15.11 -4.25 0.24
CA ASP A 72 -16.58 -4.29 0.22
C ASP A 72 -17.23 -3.05 0.88
N ALA A 73 -16.42 -2.17 1.48
CA ALA A 73 -16.90 -1.02 2.21
C ALA A 73 -17.48 0.07 1.27
N LEU A 74 -18.80 0.14 1.18
CA LEU A 74 -19.51 1.19 0.44
C LEU A 74 -20.04 2.29 1.38
N PRO A 75 -20.06 3.57 0.93
CA PRO A 75 -20.75 4.63 1.65
C PRO A 75 -22.25 4.35 1.79
N GLU A 76 -22.88 4.90 2.82
CA GLU A 76 -24.31 4.76 3.02
C GLU A 76 -25.11 5.26 1.81
N GLY A 77 -26.08 4.45 1.36
CA GLY A 77 -26.93 4.77 0.21
C GLY A 77 -26.28 4.52 -1.16
N VAL A 78 -25.02 4.09 -1.23
CA VAL A 78 -24.39 3.64 -2.47
C VAL A 78 -24.72 2.16 -2.69
N PRO A 79 -25.46 1.79 -3.76
CA PRO A 79 -25.72 0.39 -4.06
C PRO A 79 -24.44 -0.31 -4.50
N ALA A 80 -24.30 -1.58 -4.14
CA ALA A 80 -23.30 -2.44 -4.76
C ALA A 80 -23.65 -2.59 -6.25
N GLY A 81 -22.72 -2.19 -7.12
CA GLY A 81 -22.77 -2.55 -8.54
C GLY A 81 -22.03 -3.86 -8.76
N ASP A 82 -22.40 -4.59 -9.81
CA ASP A 82 -21.66 -5.77 -10.27
C ASP A 82 -21.89 -5.93 -11.77
N ALA A 83 -21.03 -5.31 -12.58
CA ALA A 83 -21.04 -5.49 -14.02
C ALA A 83 -20.46 -6.85 -14.45
N GLY A 84 -20.06 -7.72 -13.51
CA GLY A 84 -19.56 -9.06 -13.77
C GLY A 84 -18.13 -9.11 -14.30
N VAL A 85 -17.35 -8.03 -14.19
CA VAL A 85 -15.95 -7.95 -14.65
C VAL A 85 -15.00 -7.97 -13.45
N PRO A 86 -14.30 -9.09 -13.19
CA PRO A 86 -13.34 -9.18 -12.10
C PRO A 86 -12.21 -8.16 -12.17
N VAL A 87 -11.80 -7.66 -11.01
CA VAL A 87 -10.79 -6.61 -10.88
C VAL A 87 -9.58 -7.15 -10.13
N PHE A 88 -8.44 -7.24 -10.80
CA PHE A 88 -7.15 -7.49 -10.15
C PHE A 88 -6.55 -6.16 -9.66
N PHE A 89 -6.70 -5.89 -8.37
CA PHE A 89 -6.27 -4.64 -7.74
C PHE A 89 -4.93 -4.80 -7.01
N ILE A 90 -3.91 -4.08 -7.47
CA ILE A 90 -2.57 -4.09 -6.87
C ILE A 90 -2.45 -2.89 -5.92
N HIS A 91 -2.53 -3.16 -4.62
CA HIS A 91 -2.46 -2.13 -3.59
C HIS A 91 -1.08 -1.43 -3.56
N PRO A 92 -0.96 -0.18 -3.09
CA PRO A 92 0.32 0.53 -2.97
C PRO A 92 1.17 -0.01 -1.82
N THR A 93 2.29 0.66 -1.56
CA THR A 93 3.11 0.43 -0.37
C THR A 93 2.37 0.83 0.92
N THR A 94 2.33 -0.06 1.88
CA THR A 94 1.76 0.09 3.22
C THR A 94 2.77 -0.20 4.34
N TYR A 95 3.97 -0.68 4.00
CA TYR A 95 5.06 -0.93 4.96
C TYR A 95 6.08 0.21 5.00
N PHE A 96 6.25 0.79 6.18
CA PHE A 96 7.16 1.92 6.45
C PHE A 96 8.33 1.55 7.39
N GLY A 97 8.44 0.27 7.73
CA GLY A 97 9.53 -0.23 8.57
C GLY A 97 10.87 -0.30 7.82
N THR A 98 11.95 -0.36 8.59
CA THR A 98 13.33 -0.44 8.08
C THR A 98 13.99 -1.79 8.30
N GLY A 99 13.31 -2.72 8.96
CA GLY A 99 13.84 -4.06 9.30
C GLY A 99 13.79 -5.06 8.16
N HIS A 100 13.10 -4.74 7.06
CA HIS A 100 13.02 -5.58 5.87
C HIS A 100 12.98 -4.69 4.62
N TRP A 101 13.60 -5.13 3.53
CA TRP A 101 13.44 -4.50 2.22
C TRP A 101 12.07 -4.76 1.60
N ASN A 102 11.46 -5.89 1.94
CA ASN A 102 10.12 -6.28 1.53
C ASN A 102 9.26 -6.60 2.74
N ALA A 103 8.01 -6.15 2.75
CA ALA A 103 7.15 -6.27 3.91
C ALA A 103 6.84 -7.73 4.29
N PRO A 104 6.98 -8.11 5.57
CA PRO A 104 6.34 -9.31 6.10
C PRO A 104 4.82 -9.22 5.91
N LEU A 105 4.19 -10.32 5.46
CA LEU A 105 2.77 -10.33 5.13
C LEU A 105 1.86 -10.14 6.35
N ASP A 106 2.37 -10.51 7.53
CA ASP A 106 1.74 -10.45 8.85
C ASP A 106 2.13 -9.21 9.67
N ASP A 107 2.88 -8.26 9.09
CA ASP A 107 3.19 -7.00 9.77
C ASP A 107 1.89 -6.24 10.13
N PRO A 108 1.61 -6.01 11.41
CA PRO A 108 0.30 -5.51 11.85
C PRO A 108 0.05 -4.06 11.41
N GLN A 109 1.10 -3.24 11.32
CA GLN A 109 0.97 -1.85 10.89
C GLN A 109 0.70 -1.80 9.39
N ALA A 110 1.43 -2.57 8.59
CA ALA A 110 1.20 -2.68 7.15
C ALA A 110 -0.17 -3.28 6.84
N ALA A 111 -0.64 -4.24 7.63
CA ALA A 111 -1.98 -4.82 7.51
C ALA A 111 -3.08 -3.79 7.81
N PHE A 112 -2.94 -3.01 8.88
CA PHE A 112 -3.87 -1.93 9.21
C PHE A 112 -3.95 -0.88 8.10
N ILE A 113 -2.80 -0.42 7.60
CA ILE A 113 -2.74 0.57 6.52
C ILE A 113 -3.34 -0.02 5.23
N ARG A 114 -3.04 -1.27 4.90
CA ARG A 114 -3.62 -1.98 3.73
C ARG A 114 -5.13 -2.01 3.79
N GLY A 115 -5.73 -2.31 4.94
CA GLY A 115 -7.19 -2.27 5.09
C GLY A 115 -7.79 -0.90 4.79
N ASN A 116 -7.18 0.18 5.30
CA ASN A 116 -7.65 1.55 5.01
C ASN A 116 -7.47 1.92 3.53
N VAL A 117 -6.38 1.48 2.91
CA VAL A 117 -6.11 1.74 1.51
C VAL A 117 -7.09 1.00 0.60
N LEU A 118 -7.42 -0.26 0.90
CA LEU A 118 -8.43 -1.00 0.15
C LEU A 118 -9.80 -0.32 0.25
N LYS A 119 -10.21 0.11 1.45
CA LYS A 119 -11.44 0.90 1.64
C LYS A 119 -11.44 2.19 0.82
N ALA A 120 -10.30 2.86 0.73
CA ALA A 120 -10.20 4.15 0.07
C ALA A 120 -10.05 4.06 -1.45
N LEU A 121 -9.41 3.00 -1.97
CA LEU A 121 -8.99 2.92 -3.38
C LEU A 121 -9.62 1.76 -4.14
N ALA A 122 -9.77 0.58 -3.53
CA ALA A 122 -10.27 -0.61 -4.22
C ALA A 122 -11.79 -0.55 -4.41
N THR A 123 -12.50 0.04 -3.45
CA THR A 123 -13.97 0.25 -3.48
C THR A 123 -14.44 1.04 -4.71
N ALA A 124 -13.58 1.84 -5.33
CA ALA A 124 -13.88 2.55 -6.58
C ALA A 124 -14.19 1.60 -7.76
N PHE A 125 -13.73 0.35 -7.67
CA PHE A 125 -13.85 -0.64 -8.74
C PHE A 125 -14.94 -1.69 -8.49
N THR A 126 -15.57 -1.73 -7.32
CA THR A 126 -16.57 -2.78 -6.99
C THR A 126 -17.77 -2.75 -7.91
N SER A 127 -18.14 -1.58 -8.47
CA SER A 127 -19.21 -1.49 -9.47
C SER A 127 -18.94 -2.27 -10.76
N ALA A 128 -17.66 -2.54 -11.09
CA ALA A 128 -17.29 -3.36 -12.23
C ALA A 128 -17.48 -4.86 -11.95
N GLY A 129 -17.22 -5.29 -10.71
CA GLY A 129 -17.32 -6.68 -10.30
C GLY A 129 -16.43 -6.99 -9.10
N PRO A 130 -16.20 -8.28 -8.80
CA PRO A 130 -15.46 -8.70 -7.61
C PRO A 130 -13.99 -8.26 -7.66
N VAL A 131 -13.48 -7.78 -6.53
CA VAL A 131 -12.09 -7.34 -6.38
C VAL A 131 -11.22 -8.48 -5.85
N TYR A 132 -10.07 -8.67 -6.49
CA TYR A 132 -9.03 -9.59 -6.10
C TYR A 132 -7.77 -8.77 -5.81
N ALA A 133 -7.36 -8.71 -4.56
CA ALA A 133 -6.17 -7.97 -4.15
C ALA A 133 -5.20 -8.88 -3.41
N PRO A 134 -3.98 -9.14 -3.94
CA PRO A 134 -3.03 -10.02 -3.27
C PRO A 134 -2.38 -9.33 -2.07
N LYS A 135 -2.06 -10.10 -1.02
CA LYS A 135 -0.96 -9.74 -0.11
C LYS A 135 0.33 -10.16 -0.81
N TYR A 136 1.21 -9.21 -1.06
CA TYR A 136 2.50 -9.47 -1.68
C TYR A 136 3.61 -8.86 -0.83
N ARG A 137 4.84 -9.37 -0.96
CA ARG A 137 6.02 -8.81 -0.30
C ARG A 137 6.41 -7.50 -0.99
N GLN A 138 5.57 -6.49 -0.86
CA GLN A 138 5.77 -5.13 -1.34
C GLN A 138 7.13 -4.59 -0.89
N ALA A 139 7.82 -3.86 -1.76
CA ALA A 139 9.04 -3.16 -1.34
C ALA A 139 8.68 -2.07 -0.34
N ALA A 140 9.45 -1.97 0.74
CA ALA A 140 9.24 -0.98 1.81
C ALA A 140 9.25 0.45 1.25
N PHE A 141 8.57 1.38 1.91
CA PHE A 141 8.51 2.78 1.47
C PHE A 141 9.92 3.38 1.32
N GLY A 142 10.83 3.02 2.21
CA GLY A 142 12.24 3.40 2.16
C GLY A 142 12.96 3.04 0.86
N ALA A 143 12.52 2.01 0.13
CA ALA A 143 13.11 1.64 -1.16
C ALA A 143 12.94 2.75 -2.21
N PHE A 144 11.81 3.47 -2.20
CA PHE A 144 11.59 4.60 -3.10
C PHE A 144 12.44 5.83 -2.74
N LEU A 145 12.83 5.96 -1.47
CA LEU A 145 13.72 7.04 -1.01
C LEU A 145 15.21 6.71 -1.22
N ALA A 146 15.56 5.43 -1.15
CA ALA A 146 16.93 4.97 -1.38
C ALA A 146 17.29 5.00 -2.87
N ALA A 147 16.36 4.56 -3.74
CA ALA A 147 16.50 4.55 -5.20
C ALA A 147 17.86 4.00 -5.69
N ASN A 148 18.26 2.84 -5.16
CA ASN A 148 19.51 2.17 -5.48
C ASN A 148 19.28 0.71 -5.92
N ASP A 149 20.35 -0.05 -6.18
CA ASP A 149 20.26 -1.45 -6.63
C ASP A 149 19.45 -2.34 -5.68
N ASP A 150 19.59 -2.14 -4.36
CA ASP A 150 18.81 -2.87 -3.36
C ASP A 150 17.31 -2.53 -3.43
N SER A 151 16.97 -1.27 -3.72
CA SER A 151 15.58 -0.88 -4.01
C SER A 151 15.02 -1.62 -5.23
N PHE A 152 15.80 -1.76 -6.29
CA PHE A 152 15.36 -2.48 -7.49
C PHE A 152 15.19 -3.97 -7.22
N ARG A 153 16.09 -4.58 -6.43
CA ARG A 153 15.93 -5.98 -5.99
C ARG A 153 14.65 -6.19 -5.17
N ALA A 154 14.32 -5.24 -4.29
CA ALA A 154 13.08 -5.29 -3.53
C ALA A 154 11.84 -5.18 -4.42
N LEU A 155 11.85 -4.25 -5.39
CA LEU A 155 10.76 -4.10 -6.37
C LEU A 155 10.61 -5.34 -7.26
N ASP A 156 11.71 -5.99 -7.64
CA ASP A 156 11.67 -7.22 -8.43
C ASP A 156 11.06 -8.39 -7.64
N LEU A 157 11.38 -8.52 -6.35
CA LEU A 157 10.70 -9.51 -5.50
C LEU A 157 9.20 -9.24 -5.41
N ALA A 158 8.82 -7.97 -5.19
CA ALA A 158 7.42 -7.57 -5.13
C ALA A 158 6.68 -7.88 -6.44
N TYR A 159 7.34 -7.65 -7.59
CA TYR A 159 6.80 -7.99 -8.91
C TYR A 159 6.55 -9.49 -9.06
N ARG A 160 7.50 -10.35 -8.67
CA ARG A 160 7.35 -11.81 -8.76
C ARG A 160 6.12 -12.31 -8.01
N ASP A 161 5.87 -11.75 -6.83
CA ASP A 161 4.67 -12.06 -6.06
C ASP A 161 3.39 -11.57 -6.77
N VAL A 162 3.39 -10.36 -7.32
CA VAL A 162 2.24 -9.84 -8.11
C VAL A 162 1.97 -10.70 -9.35
N ALA A 163 3.01 -11.15 -10.06
CA ALA A 163 2.86 -12.02 -11.21
C ALA A 163 2.30 -13.40 -10.81
N ALA A 164 2.79 -13.99 -9.72
CA ALA A 164 2.26 -15.25 -9.20
C ALA A 164 0.79 -15.11 -8.72
N ALA A 165 0.44 -13.99 -8.09
CA ALA A 165 -0.94 -13.69 -7.74
C ALA A 165 -1.82 -13.55 -8.98
N PHE A 166 -1.32 -12.89 -10.03
CA PHE A 166 -2.08 -12.71 -11.26
C PHE A 166 -2.39 -14.04 -11.95
N ASP A 167 -1.43 -14.97 -12.00
CA ASP A 167 -1.66 -16.32 -12.52
C ASP A 167 -2.75 -17.05 -11.71
N ALA A 168 -2.70 -16.93 -10.38
CA ALA A 168 -3.71 -17.51 -9.49
C ALA A 168 -5.08 -16.79 -9.58
N PHE A 169 -5.11 -15.52 -9.97
CA PHE A 169 -6.33 -14.77 -10.28
C PHE A 169 -6.96 -15.27 -11.59
N LEU A 170 -6.17 -15.39 -12.66
CA LEU A 170 -6.64 -15.90 -13.95
C LEU A 170 -7.22 -17.32 -13.83
N ALA A 171 -6.58 -18.18 -13.02
CA ALA A 171 -7.10 -19.51 -12.71
C ALA A 171 -8.46 -19.49 -12.00
N ARG A 172 -8.73 -18.48 -11.15
CA ARG A 172 -10.00 -18.31 -10.43
C ARG A 172 -11.14 -17.81 -11.31
N ILE A 173 -10.85 -16.86 -12.19
CA ILE A 173 -11.89 -16.23 -13.04
C ILE A 173 -12.17 -17.03 -14.32
N GLY A 174 -11.30 -17.98 -14.67
CA GLY A 174 -11.27 -18.64 -15.96
C GLY A 174 -10.52 -17.79 -16.98
N GLY A 175 -9.47 -18.34 -17.60
CA GLY A 175 -8.47 -17.57 -18.36
C GLY A 175 -8.99 -16.75 -19.56
N ASP A 176 -10.20 -17.03 -20.06
CA ASP A 176 -10.82 -16.30 -21.17
C ASP A 176 -11.77 -15.18 -20.71
N ALA A 177 -11.99 -15.01 -19.40
CA ALA A 177 -12.88 -13.99 -18.87
C ALA A 177 -12.26 -12.58 -19.02
N PRO A 178 -13.03 -11.56 -19.43
CA PRO A 178 -12.55 -10.19 -19.40
C PRO A 178 -12.29 -9.75 -17.95
N PHE A 179 -11.24 -8.96 -17.74
CA PHE A 179 -10.86 -8.47 -16.42
C PHE A 179 -10.31 -7.05 -16.48
N VAL A 180 -10.21 -6.40 -15.32
CA VAL A 180 -9.54 -5.11 -15.13
C VAL A 180 -8.26 -5.31 -14.32
N ILE A 181 -7.16 -4.68 -14.72
CA ILE A 181 -5.99 -4.48 -13.85
C ILE A 181 -6.01 -3.04 -13.36
N ALA A 182 -5.99 -2.88 -12.04
CA ALA A 182 -5.92 -1.57 -11.39
C ALA A 182 -4.78 -1.56 -10.38
N GLY A 183 -4.15 -0.41 -10.18
CA GLY A 183 -3.09 -0.27 -9.18
C GLY A 183 -2.82 1.17 -8.82
N HIS A 184 -2.22 1.39 -7.65
CA HIS A 184 -1.84 2.71 -7.16
C HIS A 184 -0.37 2.72 -6.69
N SER A 185 0.35 3.82 -6.94
CA SER A 185 1.77 3.98 -6.54
C SER A 185 2.62 2.77 -6.95
N GLN A 186 3.27 2.07 -6.01
CA GLN A 186 3.99 0.81 -6.29
C GLN A 186 3.14 -0.19 -7.08
N GLY A 187 1.87 -0.36 -6.73
CA GLY A 187 0.99 -1.28 -7.44
C GLY A 187 0.73 -0.89 -8.88
N ALA A 188 0.70 0.41 -9.20
CA ALA A 188 0.61 0.87 -10.58
C ALA A 188 1.90 0.59 -11.36
N LEU A 189 3.06 0.84 -10.72
CA LEU A 189 4.37 0.52 -11.30
C LEU A 189 4.48 -0.98 -11.63
N LEU A 190 4.10 -1.85 -10.69
CA LEU A 190 4.12 -3.30 -10.88
C LEU A 190 3.08 -3.76 -11.91
N GLY A 191 1.89 -3.14 -11.93
CA GLY A 191 0.84 -3.42 -12.90
C GLY A 191 1.23 -3.07 -14.33
N LEU A 192 1.93 -1.94 -14.55
CA LEU A 192 2.45 -1.59 -15.87
C LEU A 192 3.46 -2.64 -16.37
N ARG A 193 4.36 -3.10 -15.50
CA ARG A 193 5.30 -4.17 -15.82
C ARG A 193 4.57 -5.48 -16.11
N LEU A 194 3.53 -5.80 -15.35
CA LEU A 194 2.71 -6.99 -15.56
C LEU A 194 2.07 -6.99 -16.96
N VAL A 195 1.45 -5.88 -17.34
CA VAL A 195 0.85 -5.72 -18.68
C VAL A 195 1.92 -5.87 -19.77
N ALA A 196 3.06 -5.22 -19.61
CA ALA A 196 4.14 -5.27 -20.60
C ALA A 196 4.72 -6.68 -20.79
N GLU A 197 4.94 -7.43 -19.71
CA GLU A 197 5.58 -8.76 -19.78
C GLU A 197 4.61 -9.92 -20.06
N ARG A 198 3.32 -9.76 -19.73
CA ARG A 198 2.35 -10.86 -19.79
C ARG A 198 1.24 -10.69 -20.82
N LEU A 199 0.94 -9.45 -21.22
CA LEU A 199 -0.23 -9.14 -22.06
C LEU A 199 0.12 -8.39 -23.35
N ALA A 200 1.25 -7.69 -23.41
CA ALA A 200 1.61 -6.86 -24.55
C ALA A 200 2.22 -7.63 -25.74
N ASP A 201 2.42 -8.95 -25.62
CA ASP A 201 2.89 -9.81 -26.71
C ASP A 201 1.75 -10.72 -27.21
N PRO A 202 0.98 -10.31 -28.23
CA PRO A 202 0.07 -11.20 -28.90
C PRO A 202 0.88 -12.17 -29.77
N ALA A 203 0.94 -13.43 -29.36
CA ALA A 203 1.36 -14.52 -30.25
C ALA A 203 0.55 -14.54 -31.55
#